data_AF-A0A2H4I9G2-F1
#
_entry.id   AF-A0A2H4I9G2-F1
#
_cell.length_a   1.000
_cell.length_b   1.000
_cell.length_c   1.000
_cell.angle_alpha   90.00
_cell.angle_beta   90.00
_cell.angle_gamma   90.00
#
_symmetry.space_group_name_H-M   'P 1'
#
loop_
_entity.id
_entity.type
_entity.pdbx_description
1 polymer ?
#
loop_
_entity_poly.entity_id
_entity_poly.type
_entity_poly.pdbx_seq_one_letter_code
_entity_poly.pdbx_strand_id
1 'polypeptide(L)' 'MLTFFLNLKTERVWQKDYANHAEATQDVADYIVNFYNAQRLHSTLGNLSPIAFEHQSAIKKPIEVSEKT' A
#
# COMPACT_ATOMS: atom_id res chain seq x y z
N MET A 1 8.95 -8.52 5.27
CA MET A 1 9.38 -7.15 4.92
C MET A 1 10.22 -7.17 3.63
N LEU A 2 9.75 -7.85 2.57
CA LEU A 2 10.47 -7.99 1.27
C LEU A 2 9.51 -8.04 0.06
N THR A 3 8.20 -8.08 0.26
CA THR A 3 7.22 -8.34 -0.81
C THR A 3 6.93 -7.12 -1.68
N PHE A 4 6.90 -5.89 -1.14
CA PHE A 4 6.57 -4.70 -1.92
C PHE A 4 7.56 -4.46 -3.08
N PHE A 5 8.86 -4.36 -2.78
CA PHE A 5 9.89 -4.05 -3.78
C PHE A 5 10.08 -5.16 -4.81
N LEU A 6 9.85 -6.42 -4.43
CA LEU A 6 9.87 -7.53 -5.37
C LEU A 6 8.73 -7.40 -6.38
N ASN A 7 7.50 -7.19 -5.90
CA ASN A 7 6.33 -7.03 -6.76
C ASN A 7 6.42 -5.79 -7.65
N LEU A 8 6.87 -4.65 -7.10
CA LEU A 8 7.09 -3.43 -7.87
C LEU A 8 8.04 -3.67 -9.05
N LYS A 9 9.14 -4.41 -8.81
CA LYS A 9 10.10 -4.73 -9.86
C LYS A 9 9.51 -5.68 -10.90
N THR A 10 8.92 -6.82 -10.48
CA THR A 10 8.41 -7.84 -11.41
C THR A 10 7.18 -7.42 -12.20
N GLU A 11 6.26 -6.68 -11.59
CA GLU A 11 4.96 -6.37 -12.21
C GLU A 11 4.97 -5.07 -13.00
N ARG A 12 5.85 -4.10 -12.67
CA ARG A 12 5.81 -2.77 -13.29
C ARG A 12 7.12 -2.30 -13.87
N VAL A 13 8.20 -2.29 -13.09
CA VAL A 13 9.50 -1.77 -13.55
C VAL A 13 10.10 -2.63 -14.66
N TRP A 14 9.86 -3.94 -14.65
CA TRP A 14 10.42 -4.84 -15.68
C TRP A 14 9.63 -4.86 -16.99
N GLN A 15 8.39 -4.34 -17.02
CA GLN A 15 7.55 -4.30 -18.21
C GLN A 15 7.56 -2.94 -18.93
N LYS A 16 8.21 -1.92 -18.37
CA LYS A 16 8.08 -0.54 -18.86
C LYS A 16 9.44 0.14 -18.97
N ASP A 17 9.78 0.56 -20.18
CA ASP A 17 10.90 1.46 -20.43
C ASP A 17 10.45 2.90 -20.18
N TYR A 18 11.13 3.58 -19.27
CA TYR A 18 10.84 4.98 -18.94
C TYR A 18 11.74 5.91 -19.77
N ALA A 19 11.15 6.92 -20.40
CA ALA A 19 11.93 7.88 -21.18
C ALA A 19 12.75 8.82 -20.27
N ASN A 20 12.26 9.08 -19.06
CA ASN A 20 12.92 9.95 -18.08
C ASN A 20 12.53 9.60 -16.63
N HIS A 21 13.29 10.14 -15.67
CA HIS A 21 13.08 9.89 -14.24
C HIS A 21 11.73 10.42 -13.72
N ALA A 22 11.21 11.51 -14.28
CA ALA A 22 9.94 12.09 -13.83
C ALA A 22 8.76 11.16 -14.15
N GLU A 23 8.76 10.55 -15.34
CA GLU A 23 7.77 9.54 -15.74
C GLU A 23 7.82 8.31 -14.83
N ALA A 24 9.02 7.79 -14.54
CA ALA A 24 9.19 6.68 -13.61
C ALA A 24 8.67 7.01 -12.21
N THR A 25 8.89 8.24 -11.74
CA THR A 25 8.43 8.69 -10.43
C THR A 25 6.90 8.76 -10.37
N GLN A 26 6.27 9.34 -11.39
CA GLN A 26 4.81 9.42 -11.47
C GLN A 26 4.17 8.03 -11.57
N ASP A 27 4.74 7.14 -12.37
CA ASP A 27 4.25 5.78 -12.53
C ASP A 27 4.35 5.01 -11.21
N VAL A 28 5.50 5.06 -10.53
CA VAL A 28 5.66 4.40 -9.22
C VAL A 28 4.69 4.98 -8.18
N ALA A 29 4.48 6.30 -8.17
CA ALA A 29 3.51 6.93 -7.26
C ALA A 29 2.07 6.46 -7.53
N ASP A 30 1.66 6.42 -8.80
CA ASP A 30 0.35 5.90 -9.21
C ASP A 30 0.18 4.42 -8.83
N TYR A 31 1.21 3.59 -9.05
CA TYR A 31 1.18 2.19 -8.64
C TYR A 31 0.97 2.05 -7.13
N ILE A 32 1.68 2.83 -6.33
CA ILE A 32 1.57 2.77 -4.87
C ILE A 32 0.16 3.16 -4.42
N VAL A 33 -0.34 4.31 -4.88
CA VAL A 33 -1.61 4.87 -4.41
C VAL A 33 -2.81 4.08 -4.96
N ASN A 34 -2.84 3.87 -6.27
CA ASN A 34 -4.05 3.44 -6.96
C ASN A 34 -4.15 1.92 -7.10
N PHE A 35 -3.02 1.20 -7.04
CA PHE A 35 -2.99 -0.26 -7.17
C PHE A 35 -2.59 -0.96 -5.88
N TYR A 36 -1.40 -0.67 -5.35
CA TYR A 36 -0.85 -1.38 -4.20
C TYR A 36 -1.67 -1.11 -2.93
N ASN A 37 -1.88 0.16 -2.56
CA ASN A 37 -2.60 0.51 -1.33
C ASN A 37 -4.11 0.26 -1.44
N ALA A 38 -4.69 0.48 -2.62
CA ALA A 38 -6.13 0.37 -2.83
C ALA A 38 -6.61 -1.08 -3.07
N GLN A 39 -5.92 -1.83 -3.91
CA GLN A 39 -6.43 -3.10 -4.43
C GLN A 39 -5.66 -4.34 -3.97
N ARG A 40 -4.39 -4.20 -3.54
CA ARG A 40 -3.57 -5.38 -3.27
C ARG A 40 -4.00 -6.06 -1.97
N LEU A 41 -4.54 -7.27 -2.10
CA LEU A 41 -4.96 -8.07 -0.96
C LEU A 41 -3.73 -8.74 -0.33
N HIS A 42 -3.58 -8.58 0.98
CA HIS A 42 -2.55 -9.26 1.76
C HIS A 42 -3.18 -10.38 2.59
N SER A 43 -2.77 -11.62 2.34
CA SER A 43 -3.21 -12.79 3.13
C SER A 43 -2.86 -12.66 4.62
N THR A 44 -1.75 -11.98 4.94
CA THR A 44 -1.34 -11.63 6.31
C THR A 44 -2.26 -10.61 6.98
N LEU A 45 -3.01 -9.82 6.21
CA LEU A 45 -3.99 -8.84 6.69
C LEU A 45 -5.43 -9.37 6.63
N GLY A 46 -5.61 -10.69 6.43
CA GLY A 46 -6.95 -11.29 6.30
C GLY A 46 -7.59 -11.10 4.93
N ASN A 47 -6.78 -11.01 3.86
CA ASN A 47 -7.22 -10.70 2.49
C ASN A 47 -7.87 -9.32 2.37
N LEU A 48 -7.39 -8.35 3.14
CA LEU A 48 -7.78 -6.95 3.02
C LEU A 48 -6.68 -6.16 2.31
N SER A 49 -7.07 -5.10 1.61
CA SER A 49 -6.11 -4.11 1.12
C SER A 49 -5.56 -3.27 2.29
N PRO A 50 -4.36 -2.70 2.15
CA PRO A 50 -3.77 -1.83 3.18
C PRO A 50 -4.73 -0.72 3.63
N ILE A 51 -5.39 -0.04 2.68
CA ILE A 51 -6.40 0.98 2.98
C ILE A 51 -7.58 0.39 3.75
N ALA A 52 -8.11 -0.77 3.34
CA ALA A 52 -9.24 -1.40 4.02
C ALA A 52 -8.87 -1.86 5.45
N PHE A 53 -7.64 -2.34 5.64
CA PHE A 53 -7.10 -2.69 6.95
C PHE A 53 -6.93 -1.45 7.84
N GLU A 54 -6.37 -0.36 7.32
CA GLU A 54 -6.26 0.91 8.05
C GLU A 54 -7.64 1.45 8.45
N HIS A 55 -8.62 1.45 7.54
CA HIS A 55 -10.00 1.83 7.84
C HIS A 55 -10.63 0.94 8.92
N GLN A 56 -10.48 -0.39 8.84
CA GLN A 56 -10.98 -1.28 9.91
C GLN A 56 -10.26 -1.08 11.24
N SER A 57 -8.96 -0.79 11.22
CA SER A 57 -8.18 -0.50 12.43
C SER A 57 -8.56 0.86 13.05
N ALA A 58 -8.91 1.85 12.22
CA ALA A 58 -9.41 3.15 12.65
C ALA A 58 -10.82 3.05 13.25
N ILE A 59 -11.69 2.20 12.70
CA ILE A 59 -13.01 1.90 13.26
C ILE A 59 -12.90 1.13 14.58
N LYS A 60 -11.84 0.32 14.77
CA LYS A 60 -11.61 -0.47 15.99
C LYS A 60 -11.02 0.29 17.18
N LYS A 61 -10.75 1.59 17.06
CA LYS A 61 -10.40 2.44 18.20
C LYS A 61 -11.58 3.33 18.60
N PRO A 62 -12.53 2.86 19.42
CA PRO A 62 -13.16 3.77 20.35
C PRO A 62 -12.07 4.28 21.30
N ILE A 63 -12.12 5.57 21.54
CA ILE A 63 -11.20 6.35 22.35
C ILE A 63 -11.33 5.85 23.80
N GLU A 64 -10.42 5.00 24.29
CA GLU A 64 -10.18 4.87 25.73
C GLU A 64 -9.06 5.84 26.11
N VAL A 65 -9.41 7.12 26.26
CA VAL A 65 -8.60 8.02 27.09
C VAL A 65 -8.87 7.61 28.53
N SER A 66 -8.07 6.65 29.01
CA SER A 66 -8.02 6.36 30.44
C SER A 66 -7.12 7.42 31.09
N GLU A 67 -7.75 8.50 31.54
CA GLU A 67 -7.14 9.43 32.49
C GLU A 67 -6.88 8.64 33.79
N LYS A 68 -5.61 8.31 34.04
CA LYS A 68 -5.19 7.78 35.34
C LYS A 68 -5.04 8.95 36.32
N THR A 69 -5.97 9.06 37.27
CA THR A 69 -5.77 9.78 38.54
C THR A 69 -5.49 8.76 39.64
#